data_AF-A0A848MID6-F1
#
_entry.id   AF-A0A848MID6-F1
#
_cell.length_a   1.000
_cell.length_b   1.000
_cell.length_c   1.000
_cell.angle_alpha   90.00
_cell.angle_beta   90.00
_cell.angle_gamma   90.00
#
_symmetry.space_group_name_H-M   'P 1'
#
loop_
_entity.id
_entity.type
_entity.pdbx_description
1 polymer ?
#
loop_
_entity_poly.entity_id
_entity_poly.type
_entity_poly.pdbx_seq_one_letter_code
_entity_poly.pdbx_strand_id
1 'polypeptide(L)'
;MKNKFLLIAVSFLVLSSTACSGLNALSGRNKNDVNEWIAKKNLEQANEDKLAKDRQTERDRKIETEQRNFYLTHPEMPIPKMPLDSKSSVDNAFRNALNNFGFVTRYPGSQDPNQVYVKVGGSMLTMLRVQLALSAYGEECRRASAYTGHDYKNECLASLTRDISAFSEMLKNDDIPDKTKLAALGEASYANNIDFGYAARLAKMHFKLCQQRGNQGYVEMVTVAVPCNGQSDVLNIYAAREMGFL
;
A
#
# COMPACT_ATOMS: atom_id res chain seq x y z
N MET A 1 -6.40 46.23 -35.20
CA MET A 1 -5.60 46.61 -36.38
C MET A 1 -4.13 46.71 -36.03
N LYS A 2 -3.32 45.74 -36.45
CA LYS A 2 -2.04 45.91 -37.17
C LYS A 2 -1.29 44.56 -37.13
N ASN A 3 -1.19 43.96 -38.31
CA ASN A 3 -0.29 42.86 -38.66
C ASN A 3 1.16 43.21 -38.32
N LYS A 4 1.95 42.18 -37.97
CA LYS A 4 3.15 41.80 -38.71
C LYS A 4 3.60 40.39 -38.33
N PHE A 5 3.53 39.49 -39.31
CA PHE A 5 4.34 38.29 -39.46
C PHE A 5 5.83 38.59 -39.18
N LEU A 6 6.60 37.63 -38.64
CA LEU A 6 7.56 36.80 -39.40
C LEU A 6 8.61 36.12 -38.47
N LEU A 7 8.68 34.79 -38.55
CA LEU A 7 9.88 33.93 -38.67
C LEU A 7 10.93 33.79 -37.52
N ILE A 8 11.11 32.51 -37.12
CA ILE A 8 12.36 31.71 -37.09
C ILE A 8 12.86 31.17 -35.73
N ALA A 9 13.01 29.83 -35.76
CA ALA A 9 13.98 28.93 -35.10
C ALA A 9 13.93 28.67 -33.59
N VAL A 10 13.45 27.47 -33.27
CA VAL A 10 14.25 26.37 -32.70
C VAL A 10 15.44 26.80 -31.84
N SER A 11 15.25 26.74 -30.52
CA SER A 11 16.33 26.65 -29.53
C SER A 11 16.25 25.29 -28.83
N PHE A 12 16.54 24.23 -29.59
CA PHE A 12 17.08 22.97 -29.06
C PHE A 12 18.60 23.10 -29.17
N LEU A 13 19.35 22.56 -28.19
CA LEU A 13 20.82 22.58 -28.03
C LEU A 13 21.43 23.78 -27.29
N VAL A 14 21.35 23.74 -25.96
CA VAL A 14 22.48 24.15 -25.11
C VAL A 14 22.64 23.10 -24.01
N LEU A 15 23.25 21.96 -24.33
CA LEU A 15 23.76 20.96 -23.37
C LEU A 15 24.67 19.97 -24.10
N SER A 16 25.71 20.47 -24.78
CA SER A 16 26.76 19.62 -25.35
C SER A 16 28.05 20.40 -25.56
N SER A 17 28.71 20.84 -24.48
CA SER A 17 30.05 21.41 -24.59
C SER A 17 31.00 21.12 -23.43
N THR A 18 30.63 20.26 -22.47
CA THR A 18 31.56 19.76 -21.44
C THR A 18 32.02 18.31 -21.64
N ALA A 19 31.59 17.64 -22.72
CA ALA A 19 32.00 16.25 -23.03
C ALA A 19 33.28 16.13 -23.88
N CYS A 20 33.89 17.23 -24.34
CA CYS A 20 35.03 17.18 -25.26
C CYS A 20 36.41 17.48 -24.65
N SER A 21 36.53 17.63 -23.33
CA SER A 21 37.85 17.77 -22.69
C SER A 21 38.58 16.44 -22.50
N GLY A 22 37.90 15.31 -22.67
CA GLY A 22 38.50 13.96 -22.57
C GLY A 22 38.95 13.35 -23.89
N LEU A 23 38.45 13.83 -25.04
CA LEU A 23 38.75 13.22 -26.34
C LEU A 23 40.11 13.63 -26.93
N ASN A 24 40.71 14.72 -26.47
CA ASN A 24 42.01 15.20 -26.97
C ASN A 24 43.22 14.48 -26.35
N ALA A 25 43.02 13.54 -25.42
CA ALA A 25 44.09 12.73 -24.85
C ALA A 25 44.43 11.47 -25.70
N LEU A 26 43.66 11.17 -26.74
CA LEU A 26 43.74 9.90 -27.50
C LEU A 26 44.24 10.07 -28.96
N SER A 27 44.54 11.28 -29.42
CA SER A 27 44.91 11.54 -30.83
C SER A 27 46.37 11.24 -31.19
N GLY A 28 47.14 10.58 -30.32
CA GLY A 28 48.57 10.29 -30.57
C GLY A 28 49.11 8.96 -30.04
N ARG A 29 48.26 8.00 -29.62
CA ARG A 29 48.72 6.73 -29.03
C ARG A 29 48.26 5.49 -29.79
N ASN A 30 49.12 4.47 -29.81
CA ASN A 30 48.95 3.18 -30.47
C ASN A 30 47.59 2.53 -30.07
N LYS A 31 46.91 1.83 -31.00
CA LYS A 31 45.57 1.22 -30.78
C LYS A 31 45.48 0.37 -29.50
N ASN A 32 46.60 -0.23 -29.09
CA ASN A 32 46.71 -1.03 -27.88
C ASN A 32 46.52 -0.20 -26.59
N ASP A 33 46.96 1.05 -26.57
CA ASP A 33 46.87 1.96 -25.40
C ASP A 33 45.43 2.47 -25.18
N VAL A 34 44.68 2.68 -26.28
CA VAL A 34 43.25 3.03 -26.23
C VAL A 34 42.44 1.87 -25.62
N ASN A 35 42.70 0.64 -26.05
CA ASN A 35 42.00 -0.54 -25.54
C ASN A 35 42.34 -0.82 -24.07
N GLU A 36 43.60 -0.62 -23.67
CA GLU A 36 44.04 -0.75 -22.28
C GLU A 36 43.38 0.31 -21.38
N TRP A 37 43.26 1.55 -21.86
CA TRP A 37 42.54 2.61 -21.16
C TRP A 37 41.04 2.32 -20.99
N ILE A 38 40.36 1.81 -22.03
CA ILE A 38 38.94 1.40 -21.95
C ILE A 38 38.77 0.26 -20.94
N ALA A 39 39.63 -0.76 -20.99
CA ALA A 39 39.58 -1.89 -20.06
C ALA A 39 39.77 -1.42 -18.61
N LYS A 40 40.72 -0.51 -18.37
CA LYS A 40 40.94 0.11 -17.06
C LYS A 40 39.72 0.90 -16.58
N LYS A 41 39.10 1.70 -17.45
CA LYS A 41 37.91 2.48 -17.10
C LYS A 41 36.69 1.61 -16.81
N ASN A 42 36.49 0.53 -17.56
CA ASN A 42 35.43 -0.43 -17.29
C ASN A 42 35.65 -1.16 -15.96
N LEU A 43 36.90 -1.51 -15.62
CA LEU A 43 37.26 -2.10 -14.33
C LEU A 43 37.02 -1.12 -13.17
N GLU A 44 37.42 0.15 -13.34
CA GLU A 44 37.15 1.22 -12.37
C GLU A 44 35.65 1.39 -12.14
N GLN A 45 34.85 1.47 -13.21
CA GLN A 45 33.38 1.57 -13.11
C GLN A 45 32.76 0.35 -12.42
N ALA A 46 33.18 -0.87 -12.78
CA ALA A 46 32.67 -2.09 -12.15
C ALA A 46 32.99 -2.14 -10.65
N ASN A 47 34.16 -1.65 -10.25
CA ASN A 47 34.54 -1.54 -8.84
C ASN A 47 33.72 -0.47 -8.10
N GLU A 48 33.47 0.68 -8.74
CA GLU A 48 32.60 1.73 -8.18
C GLU A 48 31.15 1.25 -8.01
N ASP A 49 30.60 0.56 -9.01
CA ASP A 49 29.25 -0.02 -8.97
C ASP A 49 29.14 -1.07 -7.86
N LYS A 50 30.18 -1.90 -7.68
CA LYS A 50 30.24 -2.87 -6.59
C LYS A 50 30.28 -2.17 -5.22
N LEU A 51 31.15 -1.17 -5.05
CA LEU A 51 31.23 -0.39 -3.81
C LEU A 51 29.90 0.33 -3.52
N ALA A 52 29.21 0.83 -4.54
CA ALA A 52 27.90 1.46 -4.40
C ALA A 52 26.83 0.46 -3.93
N LYS A 53 26.79 -0.75 -4.52
CA LYS A 53 25.90 -1.85 -4.10
C LYS A 53 26.20 -2.32 -2.68
N ASP A 54 27.47 -2.47 -2.32
CA ASP A 54 27.88 -2.89 -0.98
C ASP A 54 27.48 -1.84 0.06
N ARG A 55 27.71 -0.54 -0.23
CA ARG A 55 27.26 0.56 0.64
C ARG A 55 25.74 0.63 0.77
N GLN A 56 25.00 0.35 -0.31
CA GLN A 56 23.54 0.32 -0.27
C GLN A 56 23.05 -0.83 0.62
N THR A 57 23.59 -2.04 0.42
CA THR A 57 23.27 -3.22 1.22
C THR A 57 23.53 -2.98 2.70
N GLU A 58 24.64 -2.32 3.05
CA GLU A 58 24.97 -2.00 4.44
C GLU A 58 24.01 -0.96 5.04
N ARG A 59 23.61 0.07 4.26
CA ARG A 59 22.58 1.02 4.69
C ARG A 59 21.26 0.32 4.97
N ASP A 60 20.85 -0.58 4.09
CA ASP A 60 19.58 -1.30 4.21
C ASP A 60 19.59 -2.20 5.45
N ARG A 61 20.69 -2.91 5.71
CA ARG A 61 20.88 -3.71 6.94
C ARG A 61 20.83 -2.85 8.20
N LYS A 62 21.46 -1.67 8.18
CA LYS A 62 21.45 -0.75 9.32
C LYS A 62 20.02 -0.25 9.60
N ILE A 63 19.30 0.15 8.57
CA ILE A 63 17.89 0.57 8.66
C ILE A 63 17.03 -0.56 9.22
N GLU A 64 17.18 -1.79 8.72
CA GLU A 64 16.43 -2.95 9.21
C GLU A 64 16.72 -3.23 10.69
N THR A 65 17.99 -3.14 11.10
CA THR A 65 18.41 -3.34 12.48
C THR A 65 17.84 -2.26 13.40
N GLU A 66 17.91 -0.99 12.99
CA GLU A 66 17.34 0.14 13.72
C GLU A 66 15.82 0.01 13.86
N GLN A 67 15.12 -0.37 12.78
CA GLN A 67 13.67 -0.62 12.81
C GLN A 67 13.32 -1.77 13.76
N ARG A 68 14.07 -2.88 13.71
CA ARG A 68 13.85 -4.02 14.60
C ARG A 68 14.05 -3.63 16.06
N ASN A 69 15.13 -2.90 16.37
CA ASN A 69 15.40 -2.40 17.71
C ASN A 69 14.31 -1.43 18.19
N PHE A 70 13.82 -0.57 17.29
CA PHE A 70 12.70 0.32 17.57
C PHE A 70 11.44 -0.48 17.95
N TYR A 71 11.08 -1.51 17.17
CA TYR A 71 9.90 -2.33 17.46
C TYR A 71 10.02 -3.17 18.75
N LEU A 72 11.23 -3.54 19.17
CA LEU A 72 11.46 -4.20 20.45
C LEU A 72 11.32 -3.25 21.64
N THR A 73 11.79 -2.01 21.49
CA THR A 73 11.81 -1.02 22.58
C THR A 73 10.51 -0.21 22.69
N HIS A 74 9.71 -0.16 21.63
CA HIS A 74 8.45 0.59 21.56
C HIS A 74 7.31 -0.37 21.22
N PRO A 75 6.82 -1.17 22.19
CA PRO A 75 5.73 -2.12 21.95
C PRO A 75 4.45 -1.38 21.54
N GLU A 76 3.59 -2.08 20.79
CA GLU A 76 2.27 -1.58 20.43
C GLU A 76 1.40 -1.42 21.67
N MET A 77 0.79 -0.25 21.81
CA MET A 77 -0.17 0.05 22.86
C MET A 77 -1.53 0.42 22.25
N PRO A 78 -2.64 -0.08 22.80
CA PRO A 78 -3.97 0.31 22.36
C PRO A 78 -4.21 1.80 22.60
N ILE A 79 -4.91 2.45 21.68
CA ILE A 79 -5.33 3.85 21.89
C ILE A 79 -6.55 3.91 22.81
N PRO A 80 -6.74 5.03 23.54
CA PRO A 80 -7.99 5.28 24.26
C PRO A 80 -9.20 5.21 23.33
N LYS A 81 -10.27 4.55 23.80
CA LYS A 81 -11.55 4.45 23.07
C LYS A 81 -12.25 5.80 23.02
N MET A 82 -12.93 6.08 21.92
CA MET A 82 -13.80 7.25 21.78
C MET A 82 -15.00 7.14 22.73
N PRO A 83 -15.45 8.25 23.35
CA PRO A 83 -16.61 8.27 24.22
C PRO A 83 -17.90 7.94 23.45
N LEU A 84 -18.80 7.20 24.10
CA LEU A 84 -20.13 6.81 23.58
C LEU A 84 -21.21 7.67 24.23
N ASP A 85 -21.14 8.98 24.02
CA ASP A 85 -21.96 10.00 24.69
C ASP A 85 -22.93 10.73 23.75
N SER A 86 -23.13 10.23 22.52
CA SER A 86 -24.11 10.83 21.61
C SER A 86 -25.53 10.52 22.06
N LYS A 87 -26.44 11.47 21.82
CA LYS A 87 -27.89 11.25 21.97
C LYS A 87 -28.47 10.34 20.87
N SER A 88 -27.72 10.12 19.78
CA SER A 88 -28.12 9.24 18.67
C SER A 88 -27.61 7.82 18.90
N SER A 89 -28.53 6.84 18.87
CA SER A 89 -28.18 5.42 18.95
C SER A 89 -27.32 4.96 17.77
N VAL A 90 -27.57 5.51 16.58
CA VAL A 90 -26.80 5.22 15.36
C VAL A 90 -25.36 5.73 15.49
N ASP A 91 -25.17 6.93 16.04
CA ASP A 91 -23.83 7.49 16.27
C ASP A 91 -23.06 6.66 17.31
N ASN A 92 -23.72 6.27 18.40
CA ASN A 92 -23.09 5.41 19.41
C ASN A 92 -22.72 4.05 18.84
N ALA A 93 -23.57 3.46 17.99
CA ALA A 93 -23.28 2.21 17.30
C ALA A 93 -22.07 2.36 16.37
N PHE A 94 -22.01 3.45 15.59
CA PHE A 94 -20.87 3.75 14.72
C PHE A 94 -19.56 3.93 15.51
N ARG A 95 -19.58 4.75 16.57
CA ARG A 95 -18.41 4.96 17.44
C ARG A 95 -17.97 3.67 18.12
N ASN A 96 -18.92 2.84 18.56
CA ASN A 96 -18.62 1.53 19.14
C ASN A 96 -17.96 0.60 18.10
N ALA A 97 -18.48 0.56 16.87
CA ALA A 97 -17.90 -0.19 15.78
C ALA A 97 -16.46 0.28 15.47
N LEU A 98 -16.22 1.60 15.50
CA LEU A 98 -14.88 2.16 15.34
C LEU A 98 -13.92 1.81 16.49
N ASN A 99 -14.39 1.88 17.74
CA ASN A 99 -13.61 1.46 18.91
C ASN A 99 -13.22 -0.02 18.86
N ASN A 100 -13.98 -0.83 18.11
CA ASN A 100 -13.73 -2.25 17.96
C ASN A 100 -12.68 -2.58 16.89
N PHE A 101 -12.26 -1.66 16.01
CA PHE A 101 -11.20 -1.91 15.03
C PHE A 101 -9.88 -2.38 15.67
N GLY A 102 -9.60 -2.00 16.92
CA GLY A 102 -8.37 -2.40 17.62
C GLY A 102 -7.17 -1.54 17.24
N PHE A 103 -7.36 -0.22 17.14
CA PHE A 103 -6.28 0.71 16.87
C PHE A 103 -5.18 0.64 17.94
N VAL A 104 -3.94 0.61 17.48
CA VAL A 104 -2.72 0.62 18.30
C VAL A 104 -1.75 1.70 17.82
N THR A 105 -0.79 2.03 18.66
CA THR A 105 0.32 2.93 18.33
C THR A 105 1.59 2.48 19.04
N ARG A 106 2.75 2.76 18.45
CA ARG A 106 4.07 2.65 19.09
C ARG A 106 4.60 4.01 19.58
N TYR A 107 3.83 5.07 19.35
CA TYR A 107 4.18 6.47 19.63
C TYR A 107 3.14 7.09 20.56
N PRO A 108 3.12 6.72 21.86
CA PRO A 108 2.15 7.28 22.79
C PRO A 108 2.31 8.81 22.88
N GLY A 109 1.18 9.53 22.86
CA GLY A 109 1.15 11.00 22.91
C GLY A 109 1.34 11.70 21.55
N SER A 110 1.67 10.96 20.49
CA SER A 110 1.68 11.53 19.14
C SER A 110 0.26 11.83 18.65
N GLN A 111 0.12 12.94 17.93
CA GLN A 111 -1.11 13.34 17.25
C GLN A 111 -1.12 12.97 15.76
N ASP A 112 -0.04 12.40 15.24
CA ASP A 112 0.07 12.03 13.83
C ASP A 112 -0.82 10.81 13.52
N PRO A 113 -1.87 10.96 12.67
CA PRO A 113 -2.76 9.86 12.33
C PRO A 113 -2.09 8.75 11.50
N ASN A 114 -0.86 8.94 11.03
CA ASN A 114 -0.07 7.88 10.40
C ASN A 114 0.61 6.95 11.41
N GLN A 115 0.74 7.38 12.67
CA GLN A 115 1.39 6.60 13.73
C GLN A 115 0.40 5.73 14.52
N VAL A 116 -0.89 5.91 14.28
CA VAL A 116 -1.98 5.09 14.80
C VAL A 116 -2.47 4.19 13.68
N TYR A 117 -2.61 2.89 13.93
CA TYR A 117 -2.99 1.93 12.89
C TYR A 117 -3.70 0.71 13.45
N VAL A 118 -4.36 -0.03 12.55
CA VAL A 118 -4.91 -1.36 12.80
C VAL A 118 -4.08 -2.36 12.01
N LYS A 119 -3.78 -3.52 12.61
CA LYS A 119 -3.15 -4.62 11.90
C LYS A 119 -4.15 -5.34 11.01
N VAL A 120 -3.81 -5.47 9.74
CA VAL A 120 -4.56 -6.25 8.76
C VAL A 120 -3.62 -7.29 8.19
N GLY A 121 -3.57 -8.44 8.86
CA GLY A 121 -2.52 -9.42 8.67
C GLY A 121 -1.14 -8.81 8.89
N GLY A 122 -0.25 -8.97 7.90
CA GLY A 122 1.11 -8.41 7.93
C GLY A 122 1.22 -6.91 7.61
N SER A 123 0.12 -6.20 7.37
CA SER A 123 0.14 -4.77 7.00
C SER A 123 -0.50 -3.88 8.06
N MET A 124 -0.14 -2.59 8.03
CA MET A 124 -0.68 -1.55 8.91
C MET A 124 -1.65 -0.66 8.13
N LEU A 125 -2.93 -0.69 8.49
CA LEU A 125 -3.92 0.25 7.99
C LEU A 125 -3.96 1.47 8.94
N THR A 126 -3.37 2.59 8.50
CA THR A 126 -3.27 3.80 9.34
C THR A 126 -4.63 4.45 9.60
N MET A 127 -4.73 5.16 10.72
CA MET A 127 -5.92 5.95 11.06
C MET A 127 -6.22 6.99 9.99
N LEU A 128 -5.19 7.60 9.40
CA LEU A 128 -5.38 8.53 8.27
C LEU A 128 -6.12 7.85 7.11
N ARG A 129 -5.73 6.64 6.70
CA ARG A 129 -6.41 5.93 5.60
C ARG A 129 -7.83 5.55 5.96
N VAL A 130 -8.08 5.14 7.21
CA VAL A 130 -9.45 4.88 7.68
C VAL A 130 -10.28 6.16 7.62
N GLN A 131 -9.77 7.29 8.13
CA GLN A 131 -10.46 8.58 8.09
C GLN A 131 -10.80 9.01 6.66
N LEU A 132 -9.84 8.90 5.73
CA LEU A 132 -10.07 9.20 4.32
C LEU A 132 -11.17 8.32 3.71
N ALA A 133 -11.16 7.02 3.99
CA ALA A 133 -12.19 6.09 3.50
C ALA A 133 -13.58 6.43 4.05
N LEU A 134 -13.68 6.76 5.34
CA LEU A 134 -14.94 7.19 5.97
C LEU A 134 -15.44 8.51 5.38
N SER A 135 -14.56 9.48 5.15
CA SER A 135 -14.90 10.74 4.50
C SER A 135 -15.41 10.52 3.08
N ALA A 136 -14.75 9.67 2.30
CA ALA A 136 -15.20 9.34 0.95
C ALA A 136 -16.58 8.66 0.94
N TYR A 137 -16.82 7.73 1.86
CA TYR A 137 -18.15 7.11 2.03
C TYR A 137 -19.22 8.16 2.37
N GLY A 138 -18.89 9.12 3.24
CA GLY A 138 -19.79 10.22 3.59
C GLY A 138 -20.11 11.15 2.43
N GLU A 139 -19.16 11.40 1.52
CA GLU A 139 -19.39 12.14 0.27
C GLU A 139 -20.29 11.36 -0.70
N GLU A 140 -20.05 10.06 -0.89
CA GLU A 140 -20.89 9.22 -1.75
C GLU A 140 -22.34 9.13 -1.22
N CYS A 141 -22.52 9.01 0.09
CA CYS A 141 -23.85 9.08 0.68
C CYS A 141 -24.56 10.40 0.38
N ARG A 142 -23.84 11.53 0.52
CA ARG A 142 -24.40 12.86 0.21
C ARG A 142 -24.81 12.96 -1.26
N ARG A 143 -23.99 12.43 -2.16
CA ARG A 143 -24.30 12.38 -3.61
C ARG A 143 -25.54 11.55 -3.88
N ALA A 144 -25.66 10.37 -3.27
CA ALA A 144 -26.82 9.51 -3.40
C ALA A 144 -28.10 10.22 -2.92
N SER A 145 -28.07 10.85 -1.73
CA SER A 145 -29.19 11.62 -1.22
C SER A 145 -29.60 12.78 -2.13
N ALA A 146 -28.62 13.51 -2.69
CA ALA A 146 -28.88 14.60 -3.63
C ALA A 146 -29.49 14.12 -4.95
N TYR A 147 -29.07 12.95 -5.43
CA TYR A 147 -29.58 12.36 -6.66
C TYR A 147 -31.03 11.86 -6.53
N THR A 148 -31.36 11.23 -5.41
CA THR A 148 -32.70 10.64 -5.20
C THR A 148 -33.70 11.60 -4.56
N GLY A 149 -33.24 12.67 -3.92
CA GLY A 149 -34.08 13.56 -3.11
C GLY A 149 -34.50 12.99 -1.76
N HIS A 150 -33.94 11.85 -1.35
CA HIS A 150 -34.18 11.23 -0.04
C HIS A 150 -32.98 11.44 0.90
N ASP A 151 -33.23 11.73 2.18
CA ASP A 151 -32.16 11.81 3.19
C ASP A 151 -31.74 10.41 3.65
N TYR A 152 -30.68 9.87 3.05
CA TYR A 152 -30.12 8.56 3.43
C TYR A 152 -29.10 8.61 4.56
N LYS A 153 -28.95 9.73 5.29
CA LYS A 153 -27.88 9.88 6.28
C LYS A 153 -27.85 8.72 7.29
N ASN A 154 -29.01 8.34 7.82
CA ASN A 154 -29.10 7.28 8.82
C ASN A 154 -28.86 5.89 8.22
N GLU A 155 -29.41 5.62 7.04
CA GLU A 155 -29.23 4.37 6.30
C GLU A 155 -27.76 4.16 5.93
N CYS A 156 -27.11 5.21 5.41
CA CYS A 156 -25.69 5.20 5.08
C CYS A 156 -24.85 4.93 6.32
N LEU A 157 -25.10 5.65 7.43
CA LEU A 157 -24.34 5.48 8.66
C LEU A 157 -24.56 4.09 9.27
N ALA A 158 -25.80 3.57 9.23
CA ALA A 158 -26.11 2.22 9.68
C ALA A 158 -25.44 1.15 8.80
N SER A 159 -25.40 1.33 7.48
CA SER A 159 -24.69 0.43 6.58
C SER A 159 -23.19 0.45 6.85
N LEU A 160 -22.59 1.64 6.93
CA LEU A 160 -21.17 1.79 7.25
C LEU A 160 -20.82 1.18 8.61
N THR A 161 -21.69 1.35 9.61
CA THR A 161 -21.53 0.74 10.93
C THR A 161 -21.50 -0.78 10.86
N ARG A 162 -22.40 -1.40 10.08
CA ARG A 162 -22.39 -2.86 9.84
C ARG A 162 -21.12 -3.30 9.14
N ASP A 163 -20.70 -2.58 8.10
CA ASP A 163 -19.52 -2.92 7.31
C ASP A 163 -18.22 -2.83 8.11
N ILE A 164 -18.08 -1.77 8.92
CA ILE A 164 -16.99 -1.62 9.88
C ILE A 164 -17.00 -2.74 10.92
N SER A 165 -18.17 -3.08 11.45
CA SER A 165 -18.28 -4.14 12.47
C SER A 165 -17.87 -5.48 11.87
N ALA A 166 -18.34 -5.81 10.68
CA ALA A 166 -18.00 -7.04 9.98
C ALA A 166 -16.49 -7.13 9.66
N PHE A 167 -15.88 -6.00 9.30
CA PHE A 167 -14.44 -5.91 9.09
C PHE A 167 -13.66 -6.11 10.38
N SER A 168 -14.05 -5.44 11.47
CA SER A 168 -13.45 -5.63 12.79
C SER A 168 -13.53 -7.08 13.28
N GLU A 169 -14.69 -7.74 13.10
CA GLU A 169 -14.86 -9.17 13.41
C GLU A 169 -13.94 -10.04 12.56
N MET A 170 -13.81 -9.75 11.27
CA MET A 170 -12.92 -10.47 10.37
C MET A 170 -11.45 -10.34 10.81
N LEU A 171 -11.01 -9.15 11.23
CA LEU A 171 -9.65 -8.94 11.72
C LEU A 171 -9.34 -9.77 12.98
N LYS A 172 -10.30 -9.86 13.90
CA LYS A 172 -10.19 -10.60 15.16
C LYS A 172 -10.39 -12.11 15.01
N ASN A 173 -10.75 -12.58 13.82
CA ASN A 173 -10.89 -14.01 13.57
C ASN A 173 -9.52 -14.62 13.26
N ASP A 174 -8.97 -15.36 14.20
CA ASP A 174 -7.66 -16.01 14.08
C ASP A 174 -7.66 -17.20 13.10
N ASP A 175 -8.82 -17.75 12.77
CA ASP A 175 -8.94 -18.83 11.79
C ASP A 175 -8.75 -18.33 10.35
N ILE A 176 -9.00 -17.04 10.10
CA ILE A 176 -8.77 -16.43 8.79
C ILE A 176 -7.29 -16.07 8.67
N PRO A 177 -6.54 -16.63 7.69
CA PRO A 177 -5.12 -16.33 7.55
C PRO A 177 -4.83 -14.86 7.28
N ASP A 178 -3.71 -14.36 7.83
CA ASP A 178 -3.29 -12.97 7.64
C ASP A 178 -3.11 -12.57 6.17
N LYS A 179 -2.60 -13.49 5.33
CA LYS A 179 -2.51 -13.28 3.87
C LYS A 179 -3.89 -13.09 3.24
N THR A 180 -4.91 -13.81 3.71
CA THR A 180 -6.30 -13.66 3.26
C THR A 180 -6.86 -12.29 3.67
N LYS A 181 -6.64 -11.86 4.91
CA LYS A 181 -7.09 -10.54 5.39
C LYS A 181 -6.46 -9.42 4.57
N LEU A 182 -5.16 -9.50 4.32
CA LEU A 182 -4.41 -8.51 3.54
C LEU A 182 -4.84 -8.48 2.08
N ALA A 183 -4.98 -9.64 1.43
CA ALA A 183 -5.43 -9.72 0.04
C ALA A 183 -6.84 -9.17 -0.12
N ALA A 184 -7.76 -9.52 0.79
CA ALA A 184 -9.13 -9.01 0.77
C ALA A 184 -9.19 -7.49 0.97
N LEU A 185 -8.34 -6.92 1.85
CA LEU A 185 -8.21 -5.47 1.97
C LEU A 185 -7.69 -4.85 0.66
N GLY A 186 -6.70 -5.47 0.01
CA GLY A 186 -6.14 -5.01 -1.26
C GLY A 186 -7.19 -4.94 -2.37
N GLU A 187 -7.98 -6.00 -2.54
CA GLU A 187 -9.06 -6.08 -3.53
C GLU A 187 -10.20 -5.09 -3.27
N ALA A 188 -10.44 -4.74 -2.00
CA ALA A 188 -11.48 -3.81 -1.59
C ALA A 188 -10.99 -2.36 -1.47
N SER A 189 -9.74 -2.08 -1.83
CA SER A 189 -9.14 -0.75 -1.72
C SER A 189 -8.83 -0.17 -3.10
N TYR A 190 -9.26 1.06 -3.34
CA TYR A 190 -8.89 1.82 -4.54
C TYR A 190 -8.59 3.26 -4.17
N ALA A 191 -7.35 3.72 -4.43
CA ALA A 191 -6.85 5.02 -3.98
C ALA A 191 -7.12 5.28 -2.48
N ASN A 192 -7.98 6.25 -2.17
CA ASN A 192 -8.36 6.62 -0.80
C ASN A 192 -9.66 5.93 -0.33
N ASN A 193 -10.28 5.10 -1.18
CA ASN A 193 -11.50 4.38 -0.86
C ASN A 193 -11.18 2.99 -0.33
N ILE A 194 -11.90 2.57 0.71
CA ILE A 194 -11.87 1.22 1.24
C ILE A 194 -13.32 0.79 1.47
N ASP A 195 -13.73 -0.29 0.81
CA ASP A 195 -14.99 -0.95 1.12
C ASP A 195 -14.75 -2.00 2.22
N PHE A 196 -14.89 -1.58 3.48
CA PHE A 196 -14.69 -2.44 4.65
C PHE A 196 -15.60 -3.68 4.63
N GLY A 197 -16.83 -3.52 4.18
CA GLY A 197 -17.80 -4.60 4.11
C GLY A 197 -17.41 -5.62 3.05
N TYR A 198 -16.97 -5.16 1.88
CA TYR A 198 -16.51 -6.02 0.81
C TYR A 198 -15.23 -6.77 1.19
N ALA A 199 -14.26 -6.10 1.82
CA ALA A 199 -13.06 -6.75 2.35
C ALA A 199 -13.42 -7.88 3.33
N ALA A 200 -14.34 -7.61 4.27
CA ALA A 200 -14.79 -8.61 5.23
C ALA A 200 -15.48 -9.80 4.55
N ARG A 201 -16.33 -9.55 3.56
CA ARG A 201 -17.03 -10.58 2.78
C ARG A 201 -16.05 -11.44 1.98
N LEU A 202 -15.08 -10.84 1.29
CA LEU A 202 -14.06 -11.56 0.52
C LEU A 202 -13.22 -12.48 1.39
N ALA A 203 -12.74 -11.98 2.54
CA ALA A 203 -11.95 -12.81 3.47
C ALA A 203 -12.77 -13.98 4.04
N LYS A 204 -14.03 -13.73 4.44
CA LYS A 204 -14.95 -14.78 4.93
C LYS A 204 -15.28 -15.79 3.83
N MET A 205 -15.51 -15.34 2.59
CA MET A 205 -15.76 -16.20 1.43
C MET A 205 -14.57 -17.11 1.16
N HIS A 206 -13.37 -16.53 1.05
CA HIS A 206 -12.13 -17.29 0.84
C HIS A 206 -11.95 -18.38 1.89
N PHE A 207 -12.06 -18.01 3.17
CA PHE A 207 -11.96 -18.96 4.28
C PHE A 207 -12.96 -20.12 4.14
N LYS A 208 -14.23 -19.83 3.81
CA LYS A 208 -15.25 -20.86 3.65
C LYS A 208 -15.02 -21.78 2.45
N LEU A 209 -14.60 -21.23 1.32
CA LEU A 209 -14.28 -22.04 0.13
C LEU A 209 -13.05 -22.92 0.37
N CYS A 210 -12.05 -22.42 1.11
CA CYS A 210 -10.90 -23.23 1.50
C CYS A 210 -11.28 -24.38 2.43
N GLN A 211 -12.15 -24.15 3.42
CA GLN A 211 -12.68 -25.23 4.27
C GLN A 211 -13.38 -26.32 3.44
N GLN A 212 -14.16 -25.95 2.43
CA GLN A 212 -14.83 -26.89 1.53
C GLN A 212 -13.85 -27.71 0.68
N ARG A 213 -12.66 -27.17 0.38
CA ARG A 213 -11.57 -27.82 -0.37
C ARG A 213 -10.55 -28.53 0.52
N GLY A 214 -10.86 -28.77 1.79
CA GLY A 214 -9.93 -29.41 2.74
C GLY A 214 -8.68 -28.56 3.06
N ASN A 215 -8.79 -27.24 2.95
CA ASN A 215 -7.73 -26.25 3.12
C ASN A 215 -6.53 -26.42 2.16
N GLN A 216 -6.78 -26.93 0.96
CA GLN A 216 -5.77 -27.16 -0.07
C GLN A 216 -5.94 -26.24 -1.28
N GLY A 217 -4.82 -25.96 -1.96
CA GLY A 217 -4.79 -25.19 -3.20
C GLY A 217 -5.05 -23.70 -3.00
N TYR A 218 -5.66 -23.10 -4.02
CA TYR A 218 -5.96 -21.67 -4.07
C TYR A 218 -7.46 -21.45 -4.25
N VAL A 219 -7.91 -20.27 -3.82
CA VAL A 219 -9.26 -19.78 -4.06
C VAL A 219 -9.15 -18.39 -4.67
N GLU A 220 -9.88 -18.18 -5.76
CA GLU A 220 -10.02 -16.91 -6.43
C GLU A 220 -10.77 -15.90 -5.53
N MET A 221 -10.27 -14.68 -5.45
CA MET A 221 -11.00 -13.53 -4.90
C MET A 221 -11.60 -12.72 -6.05
N VAL A 222 -10.90 -11.70 -6.56
CA VAL A 222 -11.39 -10.86 -7.67
C VAL A 222 -10.35 -10.79 -8.78
N THR A 223 -9.16 -10.29 -8.45
CA THR A 223 -8.01 -10.15 -9.34
C THR A 223 -6.83 -11.02 -8.89
N VAL A 224 -6.90 -11.59 -7.69
CA VAL A 224 -5.89 -12.49 -7.13
C VAL A 224 -6.45 -13.87 -6.75
N ALA A 225 -5.55 -14.84 -6.71
CA ALA A 225 -5.77 -16.16 -6.13
C ALA A 225 -4.99 -16.25 -4.81
N VAL A 226 -5.70 -16.57 -3.72
CA VAL A 226 -5.12 -16.63 -2.37
C VAL A 226 -5.03 -18.09 -1.92
N PRO A 227 -3.88 -18.52 -1.39
CA PRO A 227 -3.70 -19.91 -0.97
C PRO A 227 -4.49 -20.23 0.29
N CYS A 228 -5.04 -21.44 0.34
CA CYS A 228 -5.83 -21.91 1.47
C CYS A 228 -5.01 -22.21 2.73
N ASN A 229 -3.72 -22.50 2.57
CA ASN A 229 -2.81 -22.78 3.69
C ASN A 229 -2.29 -21.51 4.39
N GLY A 230 -2.55 -20.32 3.84
CA GLY A 230 -2.04 -19.04 4.36
C GLY A 230 -0.52 -18.83 4.28
N GLN A 231 0.24 -19.79 3.73
CA GLN A 231 1.71 -19.78 3.70
C GLN A 231 2.27 -19.49 2.31
N SER A 232 1.63 -19.98 1.24
CA SER A 232 2.09 -19.75 -0.14
C SER A 232 1.87 -18.31 -0.59
N ASP A 233 2.40 -17.92 -1.74
CA ASP A 233 2.27 -16.55 -2.25
C ASP A 233 0.89 -16.25 -2.79
N VAL A 234 0.47 -14.99 -2.71
CA VAL A 234 -0.75 -14.53 -3.39
C VAL A 234 -0.40 -14.34 -4.86
N LEU A 235 -1.15 -14.99 -5.74
CA LEU A 235 -0.89 -14.97 -7.17
C LEU A 235 -1.86 -14.03 -7.85
N ASN A 236 -1.41 -13.38 -8.93
CA ASN A 236 -2.37 -12.79 -9.86
C ASN A 236 -3.24 -13.91 -10.46
N ILE A 237 -4.53 -13.63 -10.64
CA ILE A 237 -5.52 -14.60 -11.13
C ILE A 237 -5.14 -15.26 -12.47
N TYR A 238 -4.55 -14.50 -13.41
CA TYR A 238 -4.16 -15.04 -14.71
C TYR A 238 -3.03 -16.06 -14.56
N ALA A 239 -2.01 -15.72 -13.76
CA ALA A 239 -0.90 -16.62 -13.46
C ALA A 239 -1.39 -17.89 -12.74
N ALA A 240 -2.32 -17.76 -11.79
CA ALA A 240 -2.87 -18.90 -11.08
C ALA A 240 -3.62 -19.87 -12.01
N ARG A 241 -4.36 -19.35 -12.99
CA ARG A 241 -5.05 -20.16 -14.02
C ARG A 241 -4.05 -20.85 -14.96
N GLU A 242 -3.04 -20.13 -15.43
CA GLU A 242 -1.99 -20.72 -16.29
C GLU A 242 -1.21 -21.83 -15.59
N MET A 243 -1.00 -21.71 -14.28
CA MET A 243 -0.32 -22.72 -13.46
C MET A 243 -1.24 -23.88 -13.01
N GLY A 244 -2.54 -23.83 -13.34
CA GLY A 244 -3.51 -24.87 -12.97
C GLY A 244 -3.85 -24.92 -11.48
N PHE A 245 -3.75 -23.79 -10.77
CA PHE A 245 -4.07 -23.71 -9.33
C PHE A 245 -5.54 -23.42 -9.03
N LEU A 246 -6.32 -22.97 -10.03
CA LEU A 246 -7.73 -22.61 -9.92
C LEU A 246 -8.63 -23.52 -10.74
#